data_AF-A0A7Y3AUU3-F1
#
_entry.id   AF-A0A7Y3AUU3-F1
#
_cell.length_a   1.000
_cell.length_b   1.000
_cell.length_c   1.000
_cell.angle_alpha   90.00
_cell.angle_beta   90.00
_cell.angle_gamma   90.00
#
_symmetry.space_group_name_H-M   'P 1'
#
loop_
_entity.id
_entity.type
_entity.pdbx_description
1 polymer ?
#
loop_
_entity_poly.entity_id
_entity_poly.type
_entity_poly.pdbx_seq_one_letter_code
_entity_poly.pdbx_strand_id
1 'polypeptide(L)' 'REDIANVVGTATESCIRIISEFKKKGLLKSSGKKLGILDEKKLKDLAEGF' A
#
# COMPACT_ATOMS: atom_id res chain seq x y z
N ARG A 1 -4.31 -6.40 -7.32
CA ARG A 1 -4.39 -6.31 -5.83
C ARG A 1 -4.10 -7.67 -5.27
N GLU A 2 -4.82 -8.67 -5.75
CA GLU A 2 -4.48 -10.08 -5.62
C GLU A 2 -3.00 -10.37 -5.90
N ASP A 3 -2.40 -9.86 -6.98
CA ASP A 3 -0.95 -10.06 -7.25
C ASP A 3 -0.06 -9.55 -6.10
N ILE A 4 -0.38 -8.36 -5.57
CA ILE A 4 0.37 -7.76 -4.46
C ILE A 4 0.18 -8.62 -3.21
N ALA A 5 -1.05 -9.07 -2.95
CA ALA A 5 -1.38 -9.92 -1.81
C ALA A 5 -0.66 -11.26 -1.87
N ASN A 6 -0.60 -11.89 -3.05
CA ASN A 6 0.13 -13.12 -3.30
C ASN A 6 1.64 -12.94 -3.08
N VAL A 7 2.22 -11.85 -3.59
CA VAL A 7 3.66 -11.54 -3.43
C VAL A 7 4.04 -11.36 -1.97
N VAL A 8 3.21 -10.66 -1.19
CA VAL A 8 3.49 -10.41 0.24
C VAL A 8 2.93 -11.49 1.17
N GLY A 9 2.33 -12.55 0.62
CA GLY A 9 1.80 -13.68 1.39
C GLY A 9 0.65 -13.32 2.34
N THR A 10 -0.27 -12.44 1.93
CA THR A 10 -1.41 -12.03 2.75
C THR A 10 -2.74 -12.26 2.05
N ALA A 11 -3.84 -12.26 2.81
CA ALA A 11 -5.18 -12.30 2.25
C ALA A 11 -5.44 -11.05 1.39
N THR A 12 -6.09 -11.23 0.23
CA THR A 12 -6.41 -10.13 -0.70
C THR A 12 -7.18 -9.00 -0.02
N GLU A 13 -8.11 -9.32 0.88
CA GLU A 13 -8.89 -8.34 1.64
C GLU A 13 -8.04 -7.52 2.61
N SER A 14 -7.11 -8.18 3.32
CA SER A 14 -6.15 -7.51 4.21
C SER A 14 -5.25 -6.56 3.42
N CYS A 15 -4.75 -7.00 2.26
CA CYS A 15 -3.97 -6.15 1.35
C CYS A 15 -4.77 -4.91 0.93
N ILE A 16 -6.04 -5.09 0.53
CA ILE A 16 -6.93 -3.99 0.14
C ILE A 16 -7.14 -3.00 1.29
N ARG A 17 -7.33 -3.49 2.52
CA ARG A 17 -7.51 -2.65 3.71
C ARG A 17 -6.28 -1.78 3.95
N ILE A 18 -5.09 -2.36 3.97
CA ILE A 18 -3.81 -1.66 4.18
C ILE A 18 -3.61 -0.58 3.10
N ILE A 19 -3.81 -0.93 1.83
CA ILE A 19 -3.66 0.04 0.73
C ILE A 19 -4.67 1.20 0.87
N SER A 20 -5.89 0.91 1.31
CA SER A 20 -6.91 1.94 1.53
C SER A 20 -6.52 2.88 2.67
N GLU A 21 -5.90 2.38 3.74
CA GLU A 21 -5.35 3.21 4.81
C GLU A 21 -4.19 4.09 4.32
N PHE A 22 -3.26 3.55 3.54
CA PHE A 22 -2.16 4.34 2.96
C PHE A 22 -2.66 5.42 2.00
N LYS A 23 -3.75 5.17 1.27
CA LYS A 23 -4.43 6.21 0.49
C LYS A 23 -5.02 7.31 1.37
N LYS A 24 -5.71 6.96 2.46
CA LYS A 24 -6.28 7.93 3.42
C LYS A 24 -5.19 8.79 4.07
N LYS A 25 -4.03 8.20 4.36
CA LYS A 25 -2.86 8.89 4.90
C LYS A 25 -2.10 9.74 3.87
N GLY A 26 -2.55 9.76 2.61
CA GLY A 26 -1.88 10.50 1.54
C GLY A 26 -0.54 9.92 1.11
N LEU A 27 -0.26 8.66 1.42
CA LEU A 27 1.01 7.97 1.10
C LEU A 27 0.97 7.35 -0.29
N LEU A 28 -0.21 6.89 -0.71
CA LEU A 28 -0.45 6.27 -2.01
C LEU A 28 -1.62 6.93 -2.74
N LYS A 29 -1.57 6.88 -4.08
CA LYS A 29 -2.74 7.08 -4.95
C LYS A 29 -3.02 5.82 -5.75
N SER A 30 -4.26 5.67 -6.20
CA SER A 30 -4.63 4.59 -7.11
C SER A 30 -5.50 5.11 -8.24
N SER A 31 -5.26 4.63 -9.46
CA SER A 31 -6.14 4.84 -10.60
C SER A 31 -6.42 3.49 -11.25
N GLY A 32 -7.65 3.00 -11.12
CA GLY A 32 -8.01 1.63 -11.50
C GLY A 32 -7.10 0.58 -10.85
N LYS A 33 -6.44 -0.24 -11.70
CA LYS A 33 -5.50 -1.28 -11.27
C LYS A 33 -4.08 -0.75 -10.94
N LYS A 34 -3.79 0.53 -11.22
CA LYS A 34 -2.46 1.13 -10.99
C LYS A 34 -2.37 1.76 -9.60
N LEU A 35 -1.19 1.66 -9.00
CA LEU A 35 -0.77 2.42 -7.82
C LEU A 35 0.26 3.47 -8.21
N GLY A 36 0.26 4.58 -7.48
CA GLY A 36 1.36 5.53 -7.48
C GLY A 36 1.75 5.86 -6.03
N ILE A 37 3.05 6.06 -5.81
CA ILE A 37 3.59 6.54 -4.55
C ILE A 37 3.43 8.07 -4.51
N LEU A 38 2.97 8.59 -3.38
CA LEU A 38 2.88 10.03 -3.13
C LEU A 38 4.00 10.50 -2.20
N ASP A 39 4.36 9.69 -1.20
CA ASP A 39 5.38 10.01 -0.20
C ASP A 39 6.26 8.77 0.06
N GLU A 40 7.34 8.65 -0.70
CA GLU A 40 8.27 7.53 -0.62
C GLU A 40 9.00 7.48 0.73
N LYS A 41 9.41 8.66 1.23
CA LYS A 41 10.14 8.77 2.49
C LYS A 41 9.32 8.22 3.66
N LYS A 42 8.07 8.67 3.82
CA LYS A 42 7.21 8.16 4.90
C LYS A 42 6.92 6.66 4.76
N LEU A 43 6.79 6.13 3.54
CA LEU A 43 6.62 4.69 3.35
C LEU A 43 7.86 3.90 3.77
N LYS A 44 9.05 4.45 3.52
CA LYS A 44 10.32 3.86 3.96
C LYS A 44 10.46 3.92 5.49
N ASP A 45 10.17 5.06 6.10
CA ASP A 45 10.19 5.24 7.56
C ASP A 45 9.27 4.22 8.26
N LEU A 46 8.05 4.01 7.72
CA LEU A 46 7.10 3.01 8.22
C LEU A 46 7.61 1.56 8.08
N ALA A 47 8.39 1.26 7.03
CA ALA A 47 8.96 -0.06 6.82
C ALA A 47 10.18 -0.32 7.72
N GLU A 48 10.94 0.73 8.04
CA GLU A 48 12.13 0.67 8.90
C GLU A 48 11.80 0.82 10.39
N GLY A 49 10.56 1.19 10.74
CA GLY A 49 10.04 1.17 12.11
C GLY A 49 10.44 2.38 12.96
N PHE A 50 10.73 3.53 12.33
CA PHE A 50 11.04 4.79 13.00
C PHE A 50 9.80 5.57 13.44
#